data_AF-A0A4U1FDB2-F1
#
_entry.id   AF-A0A4U1FDB2-F1
#
_cell.length_a   1.000
_cell.length_b   1.000
_cell.length_c   1.000
_cell.angle_alpha   90.00
_cell.angle_beta   90.00
_cell.angle_gamma   90.00
#
_symmetry.space_group_name_H-M   'P 1'
#
loop_
_entity.id
_entity.type
_entity.pdbx_description
1 polymer ?
#
loop_
_entity_poly.entity_id
_entity_poly.type
_entity_poly.pdbx_seq_one_letter_code
_entity_poly.pdbx_strand_id
1 'polypeptide(L)'
;MAKRVAVIGAGVSGLSSIKCCLDEDLEPTCFERSNDIGGLWKFTETSKDGMTRVYKSLVTNVCKEMSCYSDFPFQEDYPNFMKQEKFWDYLQEFAEHFDLLKYIRFRTTVCSVTKRPDFSETGQWDVVTETEGELDRAIFDAVMVCTGHFLNPRLPLESFP
;
A
#
# COMPACT_ATOMS: atom_id res chain seq x y z
N MET A 1 -3.52 4.91 26.03
CA MET A 1 -3.90 5.38 24.69
C MET A 1 -3.36 4.38 23.69
N ALA A 2 -4.13 4.05 22.65
CA ALA A 2 -3.65 3.18 21.59
C ALA A 2 -2.49 3.84 20.84
N LYS A 3 -1.54 3.05 20.34
CA LYS A 3 -0.38 3.59 19.61
C LYS A 3 -0.79 3.95 18.19
N ARG A 4 -0.37 5.11 17.73
CA ARG A 4 -0.63 5.61 16.37
C ARG A 4 0.42 5.07 15.40
N VAL A 5 -0.02 4.44 14.32
CA VAL A 5 0.86 3.81 13.33
C VAL A 5 0.68 4.47 11.97
N ALA A 6 1.75 5.00 11.39
CA ALA A 6 1.73 5.48 10.00
C ALA A 6 1.98 4.30 9.05
N VAL A 7 1.05 4.05 8.12
CA VAL A 7 1.21 3.06 7.05
C VAL A 7 1.47 3.79 5.73
N ILE A 8 2.54 3.44 5.01
CA ILE A 8 2.95 4.16 3.79
C ILE A 8 2.66 3.32 2.55
N GLY A 9 1.59 3.66 1.82
CA GLY A 9 1.09 2.95 0.64
C GLY A 9 -0.06 2.01 0.96
N ALA A 10 -1.07 1.98 0.08
CA ALA A 10 -2.30 1.18 0.19
C ALA A 10 -2.38 0.05 -0.87
N GLY A 11 -1.23 -0.56 -1.18
CA GLY A 11 -1.18 -1.82 -1.93
C GLY A 11 -1.47 -3.04 -1.04
N VAL A 12 -1.17 -4.25 -1.53
CA VAL A 12 -1.36 -5.51 -0.78
C VAL A 12 -0.77 -5.44 0.63
N SER A 13 0.47 -4.98 0.76
CA SER A 13 1.14 -4.86 2.06
C SER A 13 0.52 -3.76 2.95
N GLY A 14 -0.01 -2.71 2.36
CA GLY A 14 -0.64 -1.60 3.09
C GLY A 14 -1.96 -2.03 3.71
N LEU A 15 -2.82 -2.67 2.92
CA LEU A 15 -4.11 -3.17 3.38
C LEU A 15 -3.95 -4.18 4.52
N SER A 16 -3.03 -5.14 4.39
CA SER A 16 -2.77 -6.08 5.49
C SER A 16 -2.18 -5.38 6.71
N SER A 17 -1.32 -4.38 6.54
CA SER A 17 -0.76 -3.60 7.65
C SER A 17 -1.85 -2.85 8.43
N ILE A 18 -2.81 -2.24 7.76
CA ILE A 18 -3.97 -1.59 8.41
C ILE A 18 -4.75 -2.65 9.18
N LYS A 19 -5.12 -3.77 8.53
CA LYS A 19 -5.89 -4.85 9.15
C LYS A 19 -5.21 -5.40 10.41
N CYS A 20 -3.92 -5.71 10.34
CA CYS A 20 -3.16 -6.20 11.49
C CYS A 20 -3.01 -5.15 12.60
N CYS A 21 -2.97 -3.85 12.27
CA CYS A 21 -3.00 -2.81 13.30
C CYS A 21 -4.33 -2.84 14.07
N LEU A 22 -5.45 -3.03 13.37
CA LEU A 22 -6.77 -3.08 13.99
C LEU A 22 -6.97 -4.33 14.84
N ASP A 23 -6.45 -5.49 14.41
CA ASP A 23 -6.49 -6.73 15.20
C ASP A 23 -5.78 -6.60 16.56
N GLU A 24 -4.79 -5.71 16.65
CA GLU A 24 -3.94 -5.50 17.82
C GLU A 24 -4.27 -4.18 18.56
N ASP A 25 -5.47 -3.64 18.35
CA ASP A 25 -5.97 -2.41 19.00
C ASP A 25 -5.06 -1.18 18.80
N LEU A 26 -4.38 -1.10 17.65
CA LEU A 26 -3.58 0.06 17.24
C LEU A 26 -4.41 1.03 16.39
N GLU A 27 -3.94 2.27 16.24
CA GLU A 27 -4.60 3.31 15.46
C GLU A 27 -3.84 3.58 14.14
N PRO A 28 -4.17 2.89 13.03
CA PRO A 28 -3.49 3.10 11.76
C PRO A 28 -3.95 4.41 11.09
N THR A 29 -3.00 5.11 10.46
CA THR A 29 -3.28 6.11 9.43
C THR A 29 -2.45 5.75 8.21
N CYS A 30 -3.12 5.38 7.12
CA CYS A 30 -2.48 5.03 5.87
C CYS A 30 -2.42 6.24 4.93
N PHE A 31 -1.27 6.45 4.32
CA PHE A 31 -1.05 7.49 3.32
C PHE A 31 -0.79 6.85 1.96
N GLU A 32 -1.66 7.12 0.99
CA GLU A 32 -1.57 6.62 -0.37
C GLU A 32 -1.42 7.78 -1.35
N ARG A 33 -0.34 7.75 -2.15
CA ARG A 33 -0.01 8.83 -3.09
C ARG A 33 -0.98 8.91 -4.26
N SER A 34 -1.59 7.80 -4.66
CA SER A 34 -2.58 7.72 -5.73
C SER A 34 -3.99 7.97 -5.19
N ASN A 35 -4.99 7.91 -6.07
CA ASN A 35 -6.39 8.17 -5.73
C ASN A 35 -7.17 6.90 -5.35
N ASP A 36 -6.49 5.76 -5.18
CA ASP A 36 -7.15 4.46 -4.97
C ASP A 36 -6.18 3.43 -4.38
N ILE A 37 -6.71 2.29 -3.94
CA ILE A 37 -5.96 1.16 -3.40
C ILE A 37 -5.42 0.24 -4.49
N GLY A 38 -4.68 -0.79 -4.08
CA GLY A 38 -4.27 -1.92 -4.93
C GLY A 38 -2.86 -1.78 -5.50
N GLY A 39 -2.36 -0.56 -5.65
CA GLY A 39 -0.96 -0.28 -6.00
C GLY A 39 -0.56 -0.89 -7.34
N LEU A 40 0.17 -2.01 -7.32
CA LEU A 40 0.60 -2.75 -8.51
C LEU A 40 -0.60 -3.33 -9.29
N TRP A 41 -1.62 -3.80 -8.57
CA TRP A 41 -2.76 -4.53 -9.13
C TRP A 41 -3.85 -3.65 -9.70
N LYS A 42 -3.74 -2.32 -9.54
CA LYS A 42 -4.64 -1.39 -10.23
C LYS A 42 -4.00 -0.96 -11.55
N PHE A 43 -4.41 -1.61 -12.64
CA PHE A 43 -4.00 -1.20 -13.98
C PHE A 43 -4.48 0.20 -14.35
N THR A 44 -3.61 0.94 -15.04
CA THR A 44 -3.90 2.25 -15.62
C THR A 44 -3.29 2.29 -17.02
N GLU A 45 -4.06 2.60 -18.06
CA GLU A 45 -3.53 2.62 -19.46
C GLU A 45 -2.46 3.69 -19.67
N THR A 46 -2.51 4.79 -18.93
CA THR A 46 -1.52 5.86 -18.95
C THR A 46 -1.16 6.26 -17.53
N SER A 47 0.12 6.29 -17.21
CA SER A 47 0.63 6.84 -15.96
C SER A 47 1.23 8.22 -16.22
N LYS A 48 1.21 9.10 -15.20
CA LYS A 48 1.76 10.46 -15.30
C LYS A 48 3.27 10.49 -15.57
N ASP A 49 3.97 9.43 -15.22
CA ASP A 49 5.42 9.22 -15.43
C ASP A 49 5.72 8.41 -16.72
N GLY A 50 4.70 8.05 -17.50
CA GLY A 50 4.84 7.23 -18.71
C GLY A 50 5.15 5.74 -18.45
N MET A 51 5.31 5.33 -17.19
CA MET A 51 5.56 3.96 -16.76
C MET A 51 4.28 3.24 -16.32
N THR A 52 3.76 2.35 -17.17
CA THR A 52 2.71 1.41 -16.75
C THR A 52 3.33 0.36 -15.82
N ARG A 53 2.83 0.24 -14.58
CA ARG A 53 3.39 -0.68 -13.57
C ARG A 53 3.13 -2.15 -13.89
N VAL A 54 2.01 -2.44 -14.55
CA VAL A 54 1.61 -3.78 -15.00
C VAL A 54 1.03 -3.70 -16.40
N TYR A 55 1.33 -4.68 -17.24
CA TYR A 55 0.73 -4.78 -18.56
C TYR A 55 -0.68 -5.38 -18.49
N LYS A 56 -1.58 -4.99 -19.40
CA LYS A 56 -3.02 -5.33 -19.38
C LYS A 56 -3.30 -6.84 -19.31
N SER A 57 -2.44 -7.66 -19.92
CA SER A 57 -2.59 -9.12 -19.97
C SER A 57 -1.99 -9.84 -18.75
N LEU A 58 -1.54 -9.14 -17.72
CA LEU A 58 -0.94 -9.76 -16.54
C LEU A 58 -1.93 -10.72 -15.85
N VAL A 59 -1.45 -11.93 -15.59
CA VAL A 59 -2.12 -12.97 -14.81
C VAL A 59 -1.22 -13.33 -13.63
N THR A 60 -1.80 -13.62 -12.47
CA THR A 60 -1.04 -14.10 -11.31
C THR A 60 -0.29 -15.38 -11.67
N ASN A 61 0.94 -15.49 -11.18
CA ASN A 61 1.76 -16.70 -11.32
C ASN A 61 1.67 -17.62 -10.09
N VAL A 62 1.02 -17.15 -9.02
CA VAL A 62 0.68 -17.92 -7.82
C VAL A 62 -0.81 -18.20 -7.85
N CYS A 63 -1.20 -19.43 -7.48
CA CYS A 63 -2.61 -19.82 -7.50
C CYS A 63 -3.41 -19.15 -6.38
N LYS A 64 -4.74 -19.07 -6.55
CA LYS A 64 -5.64 -18.38 -5.62
C LYS A 64 -5.50 -18.88 -4.18
N GLU A 65 -5.49 -20.19 -3.96
CA GLU A 65 -5.37 -20.81 -2.62
C GLU A 65 -4.03 -20.54 -1.92
N MET A 66 -3.01 -20.12 -2.67
CA MET A 66 -1.67 -19.84 -2.14
C MET A 66 -1.34 -18.35 -2.08
N SER A 67 -2.28 -17.47 -2.49
CA SER A 67 -2.04 -16.03 -2.60
C SER A 67 -3.09 -15.16 -1.90
N CYS A 68 -4.07 -15.77 -1.22
CA CYS A 68 -5.06 -15.03 -0.44
C CYS A 68 -4.47 -14.54 0.90
N TYR A 69 -5.18 -13.62 1.54
CA TYR A 69 -4.94 -13.31 2.94
C TYR A 69 -5.43 -14.50 3.78
N SER A 70 -4.76 -14.74 4.91
CA SER A 70 -4.94 -15.98 5.69
C SER A 70 -6.35 -16.20 6.22
N ASP A 71 -7.10 -15.13 6.45
CA ASP A 71 -8.45 -15.10 6.99
C ASP A 71 -9.48 -14.56 6.00
N PHE A 72 -9.10 -14.42 4.73
CA PHE A 72 -9.98 -13.94 3.67
C PHE A 72 -9.68 -14.69 2.36
N PRO A 73 -10.20 -15.92 2.18
CA PRO A 73 -9.98 -16.70 0.96
C PRO A 73 -10.66 -16.05 -0.25
N PHE A 74 -10.16 -16.33 -1.45
CA PHE A 74 -10.88 -15.98 -2.69
C PHE A 74 -12.21 -16.71 -2.77
N GLN A 75 -13.18 -16.12 -3.48
CA GLN A 75 -14.45 -16.79 -3.77
C GLN A 75 -14.25 -18.03 -4.65
N GLU A 76 -15.20 -18.97 -4.58
CA GLU A 76 -15.08 -20.27 -5.25
C GLU A 76 -14.99 -20.14 -6.78
N ASP A 77 -15.69 -19.18 -7.36
CA ASP A 77 -15.78 -18.92 -8.80
C ASP A 77 -14.56 -18.19 -9.39
N TYR A 78 -13.67 -17.66 -8.54
CA TYR A 78 -12.42 -17.07 -9.01
C TYR A 78 -11.53 -18.13 -9.67
N PRO A 79 -10.88 -17.83 -10.81
CA PRO A 79 -9.98 -18.76 -11.47
C PRO A 79 -8.74 -19.01 -10.60
N ASN A 80 -8.14 -20.20 -10.74
CA ASN A 80 -6.91 -20.54 -10.02
C ASN A 80 -5.79 -19.54 -10.25
N PHE A 81 -5.66 -19.00 -11.47
CA PHE A 81 -4.74 -17.93 -11.81
C PHE A 81 -5.54 -16.76 -12.39
N MET A 82 -5.42 -15.59 -11.78
CA MET A 82 -6.34 -14.47 -12.01
C MET A 82 -5.68 -13.41 -12.87
N LYS A 83 -6.46 -12.80 -13.78
CA LYS A 83 -6.05 -11.52 -14.37
C LYS A 83 -5.91 -10.47 -13.27
N GLN A 84 -5.07 -9.47 -13.53
CA GLN A 84 -4.82 -8.38 -12.58
C GLN A 84 -6.10 -7.67 -12.11
N GLU A 85 -7.11 -7.53 -12.98
CA GLU A 85 -8.42 -6.92 -12.66
C GLU A 85 -9.12 -7.69 -11.55
N LYS A 86 -9.16 -9.03 -11.64
CA LYS A 86 -9.77 -9.89 -10.62
C LYS A 86 -9.00 -9.86 -9.30
N PHE A 87 -7.68 -9.76 -9.35
CA PHE A 87 -6.90 -9.60 -8.13
C PHE A 87 -7.20 -8.26 -7.45
N TRP A 88 -7.43 -7.19 -8.23
CA TRP A 88 -7.84 -5.90 -7.69
C TRP A 88 -9.26 -5.92 -7.12
N ASP A 89 -10.21 -6.60 -7.75
CA ASP A 89 -11.56 -6.85 -7.19
C ASP A 89 -11.45 -7.47 -5.79
N TYR A 90 -10.64 -8.52 -5.64
CA TYR A 90 -10.38 -9.16 -4.35
C TYR A 90 -9.81 -8.20 -3.29
N LEU A 91 -8.91 -7.28 -3.67
CA LEU A 91 -8.37 -6.28 -2.73
C LEU A 91 -9.42 -5.25 -2.32
N GLN A 92 -10.35 -4.89 -3.21
CA GLN A 92 -11.49 -4.05 -2.89
C GLN A 92 -12.43 -4.77 -1.92
N GLU A 93 -12.78 -6.02 -2.21
CA GLU A 93 -13.60 -6.87 -1.32
C GLU A 93 -12.98 -6.98 0.08
N PHE A 94 -11.66 -7.20 0.18
CA PHE A 94 -10.94 -7.25 1.45
C PHE A 94 -11.00 -5.90 2.20
N ALA A 95 -10.75 -4.80 1.50
CA ALA A 95 -10.77 -3.46 2.10
C ALA A 95 -12.16 -3.06 2.60
N GLU A 96 -13.22 -3.45 1.89
CA GLU A 96 -14.61 -3.23 2.29
C GLU A 96 -15.00 -4.14 3.46
N HIS A 97 -14.67 -5.43 3.41
CA HIS A 97 -15.02 -6.40 4.44
C HIS A 97 -14.50 -6.01 5.84
N PHE A 98 -13.25 -5.54 5.91
CA PHE A 98 -12.62 -5.11 7.15
C PHE A 98 -12.74 -3.60 7.41
N ASP A 99 -13.53 -2.86 6.60
CA ASP A 99 -13.75 -1.42 6.72
C ASP A 99 -12.44 -0.60 6.81
N LEU A 100 -11.49 -0.93 5.92
CA LEU A 100 -10.12 -0.38 5.94
C LEU A 100 -10.04 1.00 5.30
N LEU A 101 -10.95 1.32 4.37
CA LEU A 101 -10.88 2.53 3.54
C LEU A 101 -10.89 3.82 4.38
N LYS A 102 -11.59 3.84 5.52
CA LYS A 102 -11.65 5.01 6.42
C LYS A 102 -10.31 5.40 7.04
N TYR A 103 -9.33 4.50 7.05
CA TYR A 103 -7.98 4.77 7.57
C TYR A 103 -7.03 5.29 6.49
N ILE A 104 -7.47 5.36 5.23
CA ILE A 104 -6.62 5.70 4.09
C ILE A 104 -6.85 7.16 3.68
N ARG A 105 -5.76 7.93 3.65
CA ARG A 105 -5.71 9.26 3.05
C ARG A 105 -5.11 9.15 1.65
N PHE A 106 -5.96 9.25 0.64
CA PHE A 106 -5.56 9.24 -0.77
C PHE A 106 -5.00 10.58 -1.21
N ARG A 107 -4.25 10.57 -2.32
CA ARG A 107 -3.54 11.74 -2.87
C ARG A 107 -2.58 12.38 -1.87
N THR A 108 -2.11 11.60 -0.91
CA THR A 108 -1.21 12.04 0.15
C THR A 108 0.13 11.34 -0.02
N THR A 109 1.14 12.09 -0.45
CA THR A 109 2.50 11.58 -0.62
C THR A 109 3.27 11.75 0.68
N VAL A 110 3.88 10.68 1.20
CA VAL A 110 4.84 10.81 2.31
C VAL A 110 6.17 11.30 1.76
N CYS A 111 6.59 12.49 2.18
CA CYS A 111 7.82 13.15 1.72
C CYS A 111 9.03 12.80 2.57
N SER A 112 8.84 12.61 3.88
CA SER A 112 9.92 12.32 4.82
C SER A 112 9.43 11.56 6.04
N VAL A 113 10.27 10.68 6.56
CA VAL A 113 10.10 9.98 7.83
C VAL A 113 11.41 10.11 8.61
N THR A 114 11.40 10.84 9.73
CA THR A 114 12.60 11.07 10.53
C THR A 114 12.36 10.73 11.99
N LYS A 115 13.35 10.14 12.64
CA LYS A 115 13.34 9.95 14.09
C LYS A 115 13.19 11.30 14.78
N ARG A 116 12.33 11.39 15.79
CA ARG A 116 12.24 12.59 16.62
C ARG A 116 13.54 12.81 17.43
N PRO A 117 13.82 14.05 17.88
CA PRO A 117 14.98 14.30 18.74
C PRO A 117 15.02 13.46 20.01
N ASP A 118 13.85 13.11 20.56
CA ASP A 118 13.63 12.30 21.77
C ASP A 118 13.42 10.80 21.46
N PHE A 119 13.75 10.33 20.25
CA PHE A 119 13.50 8.95 19.80
C PHE A 119 14.08 7.88 20.73
N SER A 120 15.23 8.14 21.38
CA SER A 120 15.83 7.19 22.32
C SER A 120 14.94 6.90 23.53
N GLU A 121 14.03 7.82 23.87
CA GLU A 121 13.08 7.69 24.96
C GLU A 121 11.68 7.32 24.45
N THR A 122 11.25 7.94 23.34
CA THR A 122 9.86 7.83 22.85
C THR A 122 9.67 6.78 21.76
N GLY A 123 10.70 6.51 20.95
CA GLY A 123 10.60 5.70 19.73
C GLY A 123 9.78 6.33 18.60
N GLN A 124 9.42 7.61 18.72
CA GLN A 124 8.47 8.28 17.81
C GLN A 124 9.10 8.86 16.54
N TRP A 125 8.28 8.95 15.50
CA TRP A 125 8.67 9.43 14.19
C TRP A 125 7.91 10.70 13.82
N ASP A 126 8.62 11.64 13.21
CA ASP A 126 8.03 12.73 12.44
C ASP A 126 7.77 12.25 11.01
N VAL A 127 6.51 12.28 10.59
CA VAL A 127 6.07 11.96 9.24
C VAL A 127 5.60 13.24 8.56
N VAL A 128 6.25 13.59 7.45
CA VAL A 128 5.89 14.76 6.63
C VAL A 128 5.16 14.26 5.39
N THR A 129 3.99 14.82 5.12
CA THR A 129 3.15 14.44 3.99
C THR A 129 2.75 15.65 3.16
N GLU A 130 2.61 15.47 1.85
CA GLU A 130 2.09 16.46 0.92
C GLU A 130 0.73 16.00 0.37
N THR A 131 -0.29 16.85 0.45
CA THR A 131 -1.59 16.63 -0.20
C THR A 131 -1.97 17.88 -0.98
N GLU A 132 -2.15 17.75 -2.29
CA GLU A 132 -2.54 18.86 -3.18
C GLU A 132 -1.59 20.09 -3.10
N GLY A 133 -0.31 19.86 -2.81
CA GLY A 133 0.73 20.90 -2.68
C GLY A 133 0.89 21.46 -1.27
N GLU A 134 0.02 21.09 -0.33
CA GLU A 134 0.10 21.50 1.07
C GLU A 134 0.87 20.46 1.90
N LEU A 135 1.85 20.94 2.67
CA LEU A 135 2.65 20.11 3.58
C LEU A 135 2.00 20.04 4.95
N ASP A 136 1.86 18.81 5.46
CA ASP A 136 1.45 18.51 6.82
C ASP A 136 2.53 17.70 7.54
N ARG A 137 2.59 17.81 8.87
CA ARG A 137 3.51 17.07 9.73
C ARG A 137 2.75 16.47 10.90
N ALA A 138 2.90 15.17 11.07
CA ALA A 138 2.30 14.44 12.17
C ALA A 138 3.32 13.53 12.86
N ILE A 139 3.13 13.35 14.17
CA ILE A 139 3.93 12.45 15.00
C ILE A 139 3.22 11.09 15.08
N PHE A 140 3.98 10.01 14.96
CA PHE A 140 3.51 8.63 15.08
C PHE A 140 4.42 7.81 16.00
N ASP A 141 3.83 6.82 16.68
CA ASP A 141 4.54 5.91 17.59
C ASP A 141 5.28 4.80 16.82
N ALA A 142 4.82 4.47 15.62
CA ALA A 142 5.46 3.51 14.72
C ALA A 142 5.17 3.84 13.25
N VAL A 143 5.98 3.27 12.35
CA VAL A 143 5.84 3.41 10.89
C VAL A 143 5.96 2.05 10.22
N MET A 144 5.03 1.73 9.33
CA MET A 144 5.05 0.54 8.47
C MET A 144 5.19 0.96 7.00
N VAL A 145 6.32 0.63 6.38
CA VAL A 145 6.64 1.05 5.00
C VAL A 145 6.15 0.00 4.00
N CYS A 146 5.16 0.36 3.17
CA CYS A 146 4.45 -0.54 2.25
C CYS A 146 4.49 -0.03 0.79
N THR A 147 5.56 0.66 0.40
CA THR A 147 5.69 1.35 -0.89
C THR A 147 5.88 0.42 -2.10
N GLY A 148 6.19 -0.86 -1.86
CA GLY A 148 6.57 -1.81 -2.90
C GLY A 148 7.97 -1.55 -3.47
N HIS A 149 8.45 -2.46 -4.32
CA HIS A 149 9.81 -2.41 -4.86
C HIS A 149 9.89 -2.45 -6.40
N PHE A 150 8.79 -2.71 -7.10
CA PHE A 150 8.74 -2.78 -8.57
C PHE A 150 8.43 -1.45 -9.25
N LEU A 151 8.65 -0.31 -8.57
CA LEU A 151 8.33 1.01 -9.11
C LEU A 151 9.47 1.63 -9.93
N ASN A 152 10.72 1.41 -9.52
CA ASN A 152 11.87 2.04 -10.16
C ASN A 152 12.51 1.08 -11.17
N PRO A 153 12.47 1.38 -12.48
CA PRO A 153 13.06 0.51 -13.48
C PRO A 153 14.59 0.51 -13.36
N ARG A 154 15.20 -0.67 -13.47
CA ARG A 154 16.65 -0.82 -13.60
C ARG A 154 17.00 -1.03 -15.07
N LEU A 155 17.56 0.00 -15.69
CA LEU A 155 17.99 -0.01 -17.08
C LEU A 155 19.51 0.17 -17.15
N PRO A 156 20.31 -0.92 -17.12
CA PRO A 156 21.76 -0.83 -17.22
C PRO A 156 22.18 -0.57 -18.67
N LEU A 157 21.99 0.66 -19.15
CA LEU A 157 22.24 1.05 -20.55
C LEU A 157 23.66 0.73 -21.01
N GLU A 158 24.63 0.81 -20.10
CA GLU A 158 26.04 0.44 -20.32
C GLU A 158 26.29 -1.05 -20.60
N SER A 159 25.31 -1.92 -20.31
CA SER A 159 25.37 -3.37 -20.59
C SER A 159 24.82 -3.76 -21.96
N PHE A 160 24.29 -2.81 -22.73
CA PHE A 160 23.79 -3.06 -24.08
C PHE A 160 24.80 -2.57 -25.12
N PRO A 161 25.07 -3.37 -26.19
CA PRO A 161 25.99 -3.01 -27.27
C PRO A 161 25.48 -1.87 -28.14
#